data_AF-A0A838JHZ7-F1
#
_entry.id   AF-A0A838JHZ7-F1
#
_cell.length_a   1.000
_cell.length_b   1.000
_cell.length_c   1.000
_cell.angle_alpha   90.00
_cell.angle_beta   90.00
_cell.angle_gamma   90.00
#
_symmetry.space_group_name_H-M   'P 1'
#
loop_
_entity.id
_entity.type
_entity.pdbx_description
1 polymer ?
#
loop_
_entity_poly.entity_id
_entity_poly.type
_entity_poly.pdbx_seq_one_letter_code
_entity_poly.pdbx_strand_id
1 'polypeptide(L)'
;VREVEAAGLRACRPGIPLSRVYEALGEAYRAAGFPAAIGQHHQGGITGYLAREIIAAPHTAIALKTGMAVAFNPSLPGVKIEDTFLLQAGGLDNITLDPNWPAVMHEGQFRPLPLEAS
;
A
#
# COMPACT_ATOMS: atom_id res chain seq x y z
N VAL A 1 0.40 10.74 -2.54
CA VAL A 1 0.71 9.37 -2.04
C VAL A 1 -0.50 8.62 -1.52
N ARG A 2 -1.46 9.24 -0.79
CA ARG A 2 -2.72 8.59 -0.35
C ARG A 2 -3.51 7.90 -1.47
N GLU A 3 -3.77 8.62 -2.56
CA GLU A 3 -4.47 8.06 -3.74
C GLU A 3 -3.75 6.85 -4.35
N VAL A 4 -2.41 6.85 -4.29
CA VAL A 4 -1.58 5.76 -4.80
C VAL A 4 -1.70 4.54 -3.90
N GLU A 5 -1.58 4.73 -2.58
CA GLU A 5 -1.78 3.64 -1.61
C GLU A 5 -3.17 3.04 -1.74
N ALA A 6 -4.20 3.88 -1.79
CA ALA A 6 -5.58 3.44 -1.95
C ALA A 6 -5.76 2.60 -3.22
N ALA A 7 -5.15 2.98 -4.34
CA ALA A 7 -5.17 2.18 -5.57
C ALA A 7 -4.52 0.80 -5.39
N GLY A 8 -3.38 0.72 -4.71
CA GLY A 8 -2.73 -0.54 -4.37
C GLY A 8 -3.62 -1.42 -3.47
N LEU A 9 -4.16 -0.83 -2.40
CA LEU A 9 -5.01 -1.54 -1.45
C LEU A 9 -6.31 -2.05 -2.09
N ARG A 10 -6.94 -1.28 -3.00
CA ARG A 10 -8.12 -1.74 -3.77
C ARG A 10 -7.83 -2.97 -4.64
N ALA A 11 -6.59 -3.11 -5.11
CA ALA A 11 -6.15 -4.25 -5.90
C ALA A 11 -5.85 -5.50 -5.05
N CYS A 12 -5.70 -5.35 -3.73
CA CYS A 12 -5.50 -6.48 -2.82
C CYS A 12 -6.80 -7.27 -2.62
N ARG A 13 -6.94 -8.36 -3.36
CA ARG A 13 -8.03 -9.32 -3.23
C ARG A 13 -7.46 -10.74 -3.22
N PRO A 14 -8.07 -11.70 -2.49
CA PRO A 14 -7.63 -13.09 -2.55
C PRO A 14 -7.61 -13.60 -4.00
N GLY A 15 -6.54 -14.32 -4.36
CA GLY A 15 -6.30 -14.85 -5.70
C GLY A 15 -5.62 -13.86 -6.67
N ILE A 16 -5.58 -12.56 -6.37
CA ILE A 16 -4.86 -11.59 -7.21
C ILE A 16 -3.35 -11.69 -6.96
N PRO A 17 -2.52 -11.78 -8.01
CA PRO A 17 -1.07 -11.79 -7.84
C PRO A 17 -0.54 -10.40 -7.45
N LEU A 18 0.51 -10.36 -6.63
CA LEU A 18 1.09 -9.13 -6.12
C LEU A 18 1.59 -8.18 -7.24
N SER A 19 1.95 -8.72 -8.40
CA SER A 19 2.27 -7.94 -9.60
C SER A 19 1.14 -7.03 -10.08
N ARG A 20 -0.13 -7.43 -9.90
CA ARG A 20 -1.29 -6.58 -10.25
C ARG A 20 -1.47 -5.43 -9.27
N VAL A 21 -1.06 -5.62 -8.02
CA VAL A 21 -1.01 -4.52 -7.04
C VAL A 21 0.09 -3.54 -7.41
N TYR A 22 1.27 -4.04 -7.80
CA TYR A 22 2.36 -3.19 -8.30
C TYR A 22 1.95 -2.39 -9.54
N GLU A 23 1.23 -3.02 -10.48
CA GLU A 23 0.66 -2.35 -11.64
C GLU A 23 -0.28 -1.21 -11.22
N ALA A 24 -1.24 -1.48 -10.34
CA ALA A 24 -2.18 -0.46 -9.83
C ALA A 24 -1.47 0.73 -9.16
N LEU A 25 -0.42 0.48 -8.37
CA LEU A 25 0.44 1.53 -7.81
C LEU A 25 1.09 2.37 -8.92
N GLY A 26 1.64 1.72 -9.95
CA GLY A 26 2.28 2.39 -11.08
C GLY A 26 1.32 3.24 -11.90
N GLU A 27 0.10 2.74 -12.13
CA GLU A 27 -0.96 3.51 -12.80
C GLU A 27 -1.37 4.73 -11.99
N ALA A 28 -1.51 4.58 -10.68
CA ALA A 28 -1.88 5.69 -9.80
C ALA A 28 -0.76 6.75 -9.71
N TYR A 29 0.51 6.36 -9.67
CA TYR A 29 1.63 7.29 -9.77
C TYR A 29 1.62 8.08 -11.08
N ARG A 30 1.38 7.40 -12.21
CA ARG A 30 1.27 8.03 -13.53
C ARG A 30 0.09 9.01 -13.58
N ALA A 31 -1.07 8.63 -13.06
CA ALA A 31 -2.24 9.51 -12.97
C ALA A 31 -1.99 10.74 -12.08
N ALA A 32 -1.19 10.58 -11.02
CA ALA A 32 -0.78 11.67 -10.14
C ALA A 32 0.33 12.57 -10.72
N GLY A 33 0.84 12.30 -11.94
CA GLY A 33 1.89 13.10 -12.59
C GLY A 33 3.33 12.68 -12.24
N PHE A 34 3.53 11.55 -11.57
CA PHE A 34 4.84 11.06 -11.13
C PHE A 34 5.16 9.64 -11.67
N PRO A 35 5.14 9.41 -12.99
CA PRO A 35 5.26 8.06 -13.57
C PRO A 35 6.56 7.33 -13.20
N ALA A 36 7.64 8.06 -12.90
CA ALA A 36 8.92 7.46 -12.51
C ALA A 36 8.96 7.01 -11.03
N ALA A 37 8.06 7.50 -10.16
CA ALA A 37 8.12 7.29 -8.71
C ALA A 37 7.98 5.81 -8.32
N ILE A 38 7.24 5.02 -9.10
CA ILE A 38 7.07 3.57 -8.90
C ILE A 38 8.41 2.80 -8.87
N GLY A 39 9.44 3.32 -9.55
CA GLY A 39 10.78 2.72 -9.62
C GLY A 39 11.83 3.35 -8.71
N GLN A 40 11.50 4.44 -7.99
CA GLN A 40 12.48 5.14 -7.15
C GLN A 40 12.79 4.39 -5.85
N HIS A 41 11.80 3.71 -5.29
CA HIS A 41 11.92 2.90 -4.08
C HIS A 41 11.09 1.61 -4.21
N HIS A 42 11.31 0.65 -3.32
CA HIS A 42 10.35 -0.43 -3.13
C HIS A 42 9.05 0.14 -2.56
N GLN A 43 7.91 -0.29 -3.12
CA GLN A 43 6.60 0.26 -2.80
C GLN A 43 5.83 -0.58 -1.77
N GLY A 44 6.51 -1.52 -1.13
CA GLY A 44 5.93 -2.46 -0.16
C GLY A 44 5.66 -3.84 -0.75
N GLY A 45 4.78 -4.61 -0.10
CA GLY A 45 4.46 -5.99 -0.46
C GLY A 45 3.89 -6.79 0.71
N ILE A 46 4.15 -8.10 0.71
CA ILE A 46 3.74 -8.99 1.80
C ILE A 46 4.71 -8.84 2.96
N THR A 47 4.17 -8.75 4.17
CA THR A 47 4.92 -8.60 5.41
C THR A 47 4.45 -9.61 6.47
N GLY A 48 5.25 -9.77 7.52
CA GLY A 48 5.03 -10.78 8.57
C GLY A 48 6.10 -10.65 9.64
N TYR A 49 6.89 -11.70 9.84
CA TYR A 49 8.01 -11.63 10.80
C TYR A 49 9.15 -10.75 10.30
N LEU A 50 9.37 -10.73 8.99
CA LEU A 50 10.29 -9.80 8.35
C LEU A 50 9.53 -8.54 7.96
N ALA A 51 10.22 -7.39 8.05
CA ALA A 51 9.68 -6.12 7.56
C ALA A 51 9.21 -6.20 6.10
N ARG A 52 9.83 -7.08 5.30
CA ARG A 52 9.46 -7.40 3.90
C ARG A 52 9.71 -8.88 3.66
N GLU A 53 8.66 -9.68 3.61
CA GLU A 53 8.76 -11.09 3.23
C GLU A 53 8.82 -11.23 1.70
N ILE A 54 7.96 -10.51 0.99
CA ILE A 54 7.91 -10.51 -0.48
C ILE A 54 7.66 -9.08 -0.98
N ILE A 55 8.53 -8.58 -1.85
CA ILE A 55 8.42 -7.23 -2.43
C ILE A 55 7.48 -7.26 -3.65
N ALA A 56 6.58 -6.27 -3.72
CA ALA A 56 5.76 -6.05 -4.91
C ALA A 56 6.65 -5.56 -6.07
N ALA A 57 6.61 -6.29 -7.18
CA ALA A 57 7.34 -5.98 -8.40
C ALA A 57 6.56 -6.50 -9.63
N PRO A 58 6.89 -6.05 -10.86
CA PRO A 58 6.17 -6.48 -12.06
C PRO A 58 6.10 -7.99 -12.27
N HIS A 59 7.09 -8.73 -11.77
CA HIS A 59 7.22 -10.18 -11.94
C HIS A 59 6.82 -10.99 -10.69
N THR A 60 6.35 -10.34 -9.62
CA THR A 60 5.98 -11.05 -8.38
C THR A 60 4.61 -11.72 -8.51
N ALA A 61 4.60 -12.97 -9.00
CA ALA A 61 3.38 -13.73 -9.29
C ALA A 61 2.69 -14.37 -8.06
N ILE A 62 3.14 -14.06 -6.84
CA ILE A 62 2.55 -14.62 -5.62
C ILE A 62 1.10 -14.15 -5.49
N ALA A 63 0.16 -15.09 -5.52
CA ALA A 63 -1.25 -14.84 -5.28
C ALA A 63 -1.49 -14.49 -3.82
N LEU A 64 -2.19 -13.38 -3.58
CA LEU A 64 -2.63 -12.98 -2.26
C LEU A 64 -3.67 -13.96 -1.72
N LYS A 65 -3.64 -14.19 -0.40
CA LYS A 65 -4.56 -15.09 0.30
C LYS A 65 -5.11 -14.41 1.54
N THR A 66 -6.31 -14.78 1.94
CA THR A 66 -6.87 -14.41 3.25
C THR A 66 -5.88 -14.77 4.36
N GLY A 67 -5.70 -13.87 5.32
CA GLY A 67 -4.75 -13.99 6.42
C GLY A 67 -3.35 -13.46 6.13
N MET A 68 -3.04 -13.05 4.89
CA MET A 68 -1.77 -12.38 4.59
C MET A 68 -1.81 -10.92 5.06
N ALA A 69 -0.71 -10.48 5.67
CA ALA A 69 -0.48 -9.07 5.94
C ALA A 69 0.24 -8.41 4.75
N VAL A 70 -0.22 -7.22 4.37
CA VAL A 70 0.41 -6.39 3.34
C VAL A 70 0.67 -5.01 3.90
N ALA A 71 1.79 -4.42 3.50
CA ALA A 71 2.10 -3.03 3.78
C ALA A 71 2.62 -2.39 2.51
N PHE A 72 1.99 -1.27 2.11
CA PHE A 72 2.43 -0.47 0.97
C PHE A 72 2.83 0.91 1.45
N ASN A 73 3.91 1.42 0.88
CA ASN A 73 4.55 2.63 1.38
C ASN A 73 4.87 3.64 0.28
N PRO A 74 3.86 4.09 -0.48
CA PRO A 74 4.09 5.02 -1.56
C PRO A 74 4.71 6.32 -1.03
N SER A 75 5.71 6.79 -1.75
CA SER A 75 6.52 7.92 -1.38
C SER A 75 6.76 8.86 -2.58
N LEU A 76 6.90 10.13 -2.25
CA LEU A 76 7.41 11.19 -3.11
C LEU A 76 8.41 12.01 -2.27
N PRO A 77 9.19 12.94 -2.86
CA PRO A 77 10.11 13.76 -2.09
C PRO A 77 9.42 14.42 -0.89
N GLY A 78 9.93 14.15 0.32
CA GLY A 78 9.41 14.71 1.57
C GLY A 78 8.12 14.11 2.10
N VAL A 79 7.51 13.11 1.43
CA VAL A 79 6.22 12.55 1.86
C VAL A 79 6.14 11.04 1.67
N LYS A 80 5.69 10.33 2.71
CA LYS A 80 5.41 8.89 2.70
C LYS A 80 4.27 8.61 3.66
N ILE A 81 3.45 7.62 3.32
CA ILE A 81 2.50 6.99 4.23
C ILE A 81 2.74 5.48 4.20
N GLU A 82 2.43 4.79 5.29
CA GLU A 82 2.52 3.33 5.37
C GLU A 82 1.61 2.86 6.50
N ASP A 83 0.73 1.92 6.18
CA ASP A 83 -0.05 1.14 7.14
C ASP A 83 0.06 -0.34 6.77
N THR A 84 -0.12 -1.21 7.76
CA THR A 84 -0.23 -2.65 7.55
C THR A 84 -1.69 -3.08 7.59
N PHE A 85 -2.08 -3.86 6.59
CA PHE A 85 -3.42 -4.37 6.45
C PHE A 85 -3.42 -5.90 6.47
N LEU A 86 -4.35 -6.48 7.22
CA LEU A 86 -4.67 -7.90 7.13
C LEU A 86 -5.70 -8.12 6.04
N LEU A 87 -5.38 -8.97 5.06
CA LEU A 87 -6.32 -9.35 4.01
C LEU A 87 -7.36 -10.33 4.53
N GLN A 88 -8.61 -9.91 4.59
CA GLN A 88 -9.76 -10.74 4.91
C GLN A 88 -10.52 -11.19 3.65
N ALA A 89 -11.47 -12.11 3.80
CA ALA A 89 -12.36 -12.50 2.71
C ALA A 89 -13.26 -11.34 2.24
N GLY A 90 -13.64 -10.43 3.16
CA GLY A 90 -14.53 -9.30 2.89
C GLY A 90 -13.84 -7.95 2.65
N GLY A 91 -12.52 -7.86 2.78
CA GLY A 91 -11.81 -6.59 2.67
C GLY A 91 -10.45 -6.58 3.36
N LEU A 92 -9.99 -5.38 3.71
CA LEU A 92 -8.72 -5.15 4.39
C LEU A 92 -8.98 -4.55 5.77
N ASP A 93 -8.35 -5.11 6.79
CA ASP A 93 -8.36 -4.54 8.15
C ASP A 93 -7.05 -3.81 8.41
N ASN A 94 -7.11 -2.52 8.75
CA ASN A 94 -5.93 -1.77 9.18
C ASN A 94 -5.53 -2.21 10.60
N ILE A 95 -4.37 -2.83 10.75
CA ILE A 95 -3.86 -3.30 12.04
C ILE A 95 -2.80 -2.37 12.66
N THR A 96 -2.49 -1.25 12.00
CA THR A 96 -1.54 -0.24 12.49
C THR A 96 -2.16 1.12 12.72
N LEU A 97 -3.48 1.25 12.56
CA LEU A 97 -4.20 2.49 12.84
C LEU A 97 -3.98 2.94 14.28
N ASP A 98 -3.27 4.05 14.46
CA ASP A 98 -3.15 4.75 15.74
C ASP A 98 -4.21 5.87 15.80
N PRO A 99 -5.21 5.79 16.70
CA PRO A 99 -6.23 6.83 16.84
C PRO A 99 -5.68 8.18 17.33
N ASN A 100 -4.47 8.21 17.89
CA ASN A 100 -3.82 9.45 18.32
C ASN A 100 -3.04 10.13 17.20
N TRP A 101 -2.80 9.44 16.08
CA TRP A 101 -2.15 10.03 14.92
C TRP A 101 -3.17 10.77 14.04
N PRO A 102 -2.85 11.97 13.53
CA PRO A 102 -3.75 12.67 12.60
C PRO A 102 -4.06 11.82 11.37
N ALA A 103 -5.35 11.58 11.11
CA ALA A 103 -5.81 10.76 9.99
C ALA A 103 -7.02 11.38 9.29
N VAL A 104 -7.23 11.02 8.04
CA VAL A 104 -8.41 11.42 7.25
C VAL A 104 -9.15 10.19 6.75
N MET A 105 -10.49 10.28 6.69
CA MET A 105 -11.30 9.26 6.02
C MET A 105 -11.09 9.33 4.51
N HIS A 106 -10.63 8.23 3.92
CA HIS A 106 -10.45 8.08 2.49
C HIS A 106 -10.92 6.69 2.07
N GLU A 107 -11.92 6.63 1.19
CA GLU A 107 -12.54 5.39 0.70
C GLU A 107 -12.99 4.42 1.81
N GLY A 108 -13.59 4.95 2.87
CA GLY A 108 -14.14 4.15 3.96
C GLY A 108 -13.10 3.63 4.96
N GLN A 109 -11.84 4.07 4.84
CA GLN A 109 -10.81 3.78 5.81
C GLN A 109 -10.08 5.05 6.28
N PHE A 110 -9.61 5.04 7.52
CA PHE A 110 -8.71 6.09 8.00
C PHE A 110 -7.32 5.90 7.41
N ARG A 111 -6.75 6.99 6.90
CA ARG A 111 -5.39 7.06 6.36
C ARG A 111 -4.57 8.11 7.10
N PRO A 112 -3.33 7.78 7.49
CA PRO A 112 -2.49 8.70 8.22
C PRO A 112 -2.18 9.93 7.37
N LEU A 113 -2.18 11.09 8.01
CA LEU A 113 -1.58 12.28 7.43
C LEU A 113 -0.05 12.16 7.57
N PRO A 114 0.72 12.52 6.54
CA PRO A 114 2.16 12.68 6.69
C PRO A 114 2.46 13.66 7.82
N LEU A 115 3.50 13.38 8.61
CA LEU A 115 3.99 14.36 9.58
C LEU A 115 4.47 15.58 8.82
N GLU A 116 3.85 16.74 9.04
CA GLU A 116 4.39 18.01 8.57
C GLU A 116 5.67 18.28 9.36
N ALA A 117 6.82 18.23 8.70
CA ALA A 117 8.05 18.74 9.29
C ALA A 117 7.91 20.26 9.39
N SER A 118 7.71 20.77 10.61
CA SER A 118 7.72 22.19 10.95
C SER A 118 9.00 22.89 10.50
#